data_AF-A0A4U0H4M7-F1
#
_entry.id   AF-A0A4U0H4M7-F1
#
_cell.length_a   1.000
_cell.length_b   1.000
_cell.length_c   1.000
_cell.angle_alpha   90.00
_cell.angle_beta   90.00
_cell.angle_gamma   90.00
#
_symmetry.space_group_name_H-M   'P 1'
#
loop_
_entity.id
_entity.type
_entity.pdbx_description
1 polymer ?
#
loop_
_entity_poly.entity_id
_entity_poly.type
_entity_poly.pdbx_seq_one_letter_code
_entity_poly.pdbx_strand_id
1 'polypeptide(L)'
;MLPCSKKEEPATELIDEYSYEVECNYCGITYTDISNSTNTVKNNRGKWSYRLEGKIIFELKLSIITTLSIQQTIQAYVLKNKDVVFGNMGYNHATITNNTQKATGTANYGSYQPLSSGNGERMGGSSNGGNTPPTSTVCGVKIIH
;
A
#
# COMPACT_ATOMS: atom_id res chain seq x y z
N MET A 1 -50.00 20.10 -23.05
CA MET A 1 -48.97 20.04 -21.98
C MET A 1 -48.03 18.91 -22.34
N LEU A 2 -46.79 19.22 -22.69
CA LEU A 2 -45.77 18.26 -23.13
C LEU A 2 -45.23 17.49 -21.91
N PRO A 3 -45.07 16.16 -21.97
CA PRO A 3 -44.41 15.41 -20.91
C PRO A 3 -42.90 15.66 -20.93
N CYS A 4 -42.33 16.07 -19.80
CA CYS A 4 -40.88 16.15 -19.60
C CYS A 4 -40.28 14.74 -19.60
N SER A 5 -39.65 14.35 -20.71
CA SER A 5 -38.71 13.23 -20.72
C SER A 5 -37.49 13.62 -19.90
N LYS A 6 -37.38 13.09 -18.67
CA LYS A 6 -36.12 13.07 -17.93
C LYS A 6 -35.14 12.26 -18.78
N LYS A 7 -34.16 12.95 -19.38
CA LYS A 7 -32.97 12.28 -19.92
C LYS A 7 -32.22 11.71 -18.72
N GLU A 8 -32.29 10.40 -18.58
CA GLU A 8 -31.43 9.66 -17.67
C GLU A 8 -30.02 9.74 -18.26
N GLU A 9 -29.22 10.63 -17.70
CA GLU A 9 -27.81 10.77 -18.03
C GLU A 9 -27.11 9.46 -17.61
N PRO A 10 -26.38 8.77 -18.51
CA PRO A 10 -25.72 7.54 -18.13
C PRO A 10 -24.74 7.86 -17.00
N ALA A 11 -24.96 7.24 -15.84
CA ALA A 11 -24.04 7.29 -14.73
C ALA A 11 -22.64 6.95 -15.27
N THR A 12 -21.78 7.96 -15.37
CA THR A 12 -20.40 7.75 -15.77
C THR A 12 -19.80 6.89 -14.67
N GLU A 13 -19.58 5.61 -14.93
CA GLU A 13 -18.88 4.73 -14.00
C GLU A 13 -17.54 5.40 -13.69
N LEU A 14 -17.41 5.94 -12.48
CA LEU A 14 -16.15 6.49 -12.00
C LEU A 14 -15.18 5.32 -11.95
N ILE A 15 -14.29 5.25 -12.95
CA ILE A 15 -13.22 4.26 -12.96
C ILE A 15 -12.26 4.68 -11.87
N ASP A 16 -12.23 3.88 -10.80
CA ASP A 16 -11.29 4.07 -9.71
C ASP A 16 -9.85 4.05 -10.23
N GLU A 17 -9.14 5.15 -10.04
CA GLU A 17 -7.75 5.31 -10.43
C GLU A 17 -6.84 4.80 -9.32
N TYR A 18 -6.04 3.77 -9.57
CA TYR A 18 -5.07 3.27 -8.59
C TYR A 18 -3.66 3.74 -8.91
N SER A 19 -2.87 4.03 -7.87
CA SER A 19 -1.44 4.32 -8.01
C SER A 19 -0.64 3.79 -6.82
N TYR A 20 0.67 3.64 -7.03
CA TYR A 20 1.64 3.37 -5.99
C TYR A 20 2.52 4.60 -5.79
N GLU A 21 2.84 4.88 -4.54
CA GLU A 21 3.86 5.86 -4.17
C GLU A 21 4.82 5.24 -3.15
N VAL A 22 6.11 5.39 -3.41
CA VAL A 22 7.17 4.88 -2.55
C VAL A 22 8.24 5.95 -2.36
N GLU A 23 8.66 6.17 -1.12
CA GLU A 23 9.82 6.99 -0.79
C GLU A 23 10.83 6.15 -0.02
N CYS A 24 11.96 5.84 -0.66
CA CYS A 24 13.08 5.12 -0.04
C CYS A 24 14.39 5.39 -0.79
N ASN A 25 15.50 5.27 -0.09
CA ASN A 25 16.83 5.34 -0.67
C ASN A 25 17.47 3.96 -0.71
N TYR A 26 18.10 3.63 -1.84
CA TYR A 26 18.79 2.36 -2.05
C TYR A 26 17.87 1.16 -1.79
N CYS A 27 16.77 1.11 -2.53
CA CYS A 27 15.75 0.07 -2.39
C CYS A 27 15.38 -0.55 -3.74
N GLY A 28 14.96 -1.81 -3.71
CA GLY A 28 14.23 -2.46 -4.79
C GLY A 28 12.73 -2.32 -4.56
N ILE A 29 11.98 -1.98 -5.60
CA ILE A 29 10.53 -1.86 -5.58
C ILE A 29 9.97 -2.88 -6.56
N THR A 30 9.22 -3.85 -6.06
CA THR A 30 8.52 -4.85 -6.86
C THR A 30 7.02 -4.57 -6.80
N TYR A 31 6.36 -4.46 -7.95
CA TYR A 31 4.95 -4.07 -8.01
C TYR A 31 4.20 -4.80 -9.13
N THR A 32 2.89 -4.95 -8.96
CA THR A 32 1.99 -5.44 -10.01
C THR A 32 1.54 -4.29 -10.92
N ASP A 33 1.73 -4.42 -12.23
CA ASP A 33 1.28 -3.45 -13.23
C ASP A 33 -0.17 -3.65 -13.69
N ILE A 34 -0.62 -2.82 -14.63
CA ILE A 34 -1.97 -2.89 -15.23
C ILE A 34 -2.26 -4.21 -15.95
N SER A 35 -1.21 -4.88 -16.45
CA SER A 35 -1.30 -6.17 -17.14
C SER A 35 -1.26 -7.35 -16.18
N ASN A 36 -1.37 -7.09 -14.86
CA ASN A 36 -1.19 -8.09 -13.80
C ASN A 36 0.20 -8.77 -13.85
N SER A 37 1.21 -8.06 -14.35
CA SER A 37 2.58 -8.52 -14.45
C SER A 37 3.43 -7.91 -13.33
N THR A 38 4.40 -8.67 -12.83
CA THR A 38 5.28 -8.21 -11.74
C THR A 38 6.51 -7.52 -12.33
N ASN A 39 6.66 -6.24 -12.01
CA ASN A 39 7.81 -5.43 -12.42
C ASN A 39 8.70 -5.13 -11.22
N THR A 40 9.99 -4.90 -11.47
CA THR A 40 10.95 -4.56 -10.42
C THR A 40 11.82 -3.39 -10.83
N VAL A 41 11.80 -2.33 -10.02
CA VAL A 41 12.75 -1.23 -10.06
C VAL A 41 13.86 -1.54 -9.06
N LYS A 42 15.12 -1.45 -9.49
CA LYS A 42 16.28 -1.67 -8.64
C LYS A 42 16.95 -0.35 -8.30
N ASN A 43 17.52 -0.25 -7.10
CA ASN A 43 18.32 0.89 -6.64
C ASN A 43 17.59 2.24 -6.78
N ASN A 44 16.31 2.27 -6.40
CA ASN A 44 15.56 3.50 -6.32
C ASN A 44 16.20 4.46 -5.28
N ARG A 45 16.15 5.76 -5.58
CA ARG A 45 16.64 6.83 -4.70
C ARG A 45 15.62 7.95 -4.65
N GLY A 46 15.04 8.17 -3.48
CA GLY A 46 14.01 9.16 -3.25
C GLY A 46 12.62 8.66 -3.61
N LYS A 47 11.81 9.54 -4.17
CA LYS A 47 10.40 9.29 -4.47
C LYS A 47 10.22 8.58 -5.80
N TRP A 48 9.36 7.58 -5.80
CA TRP A 48 8.92 6.82 -6.96
C TRP A 48 7.40 6.72 -6.95
N SER A 49 6.79 6.87 -8.12
CA SER A 49 5.34 6.78 -8.28
C SER A 49 5.00 6.02 -9.56
N TYR A 50 3.95 5.21 -9.51
CA TYR A 50 3.43 4.50 -10.68
C TYR A 50 1.91 4.53 -10.70
N ARG A 51 1.35 5.02 -11.79
CA ARG A 51 -0.09 5.11 -12.01
C ARG A 51 -0.56 3.91 -12.83
N LEU A 52 -1.64 3.27 -12.39
CA LEU A 52 -2.30 2.23 -13.16
C LEU A 52 -3.40 2.86 -14.02
N GLU A 53 -3.23 2.80 -15.34
CA GLU A 53 -4.17 3.36 -16.30
C GLU A 53 -5.21 2.32 -16.70
N GLY A 54 -6.31 2.24 -15.95
CA GLY A 54 -7.46 1.41 -16.30
C GLY A 54 -8.17 0.80 -15.11
N LYS A 55 -9.21 0.01 -15.40
CA LYS A 55 -10.00 -0.69 -14.38
C LYS A 55 -9.22 -1.86 -13.82
N ILE A 56 -8.95 -1.84 -12.51
CA ILE A 56 -8.24 -2.92 -11.80
C ILE A 56 -9.23 -3.89 -11.19
N ILE A 57 -9.21 -5.12 -11.67
CA ILE A 57 -10.07 -6.22 -11.18
C ILE A 57 -9.27 -7.34 -10.50
N PHE A 58 -8.02 -7.09 -10.13
CA PHE A 58 -7.13 -8.08 -9.52
C PHE A 58 -6.45 -7.52 -8.28
N GLU A 59 -5.75 -8.38 -7.57
CA GLU A 59 -5.01 -8.01 -6.37
C GLU A 59 -3.73 -7.25 -6.72
N LEU A 60 -3.61 -6.03 -6.18
CA LEU A 60 -2.41 -5.21 -6.28
C LEU A 60 -1.41 -5.66 -5.22
N LYS A 61 -0.15 -5.82 -5.62
CA LYS A 61 0.96 -6.15 -4.73
C LYS A 61 2.07 -5.13 -4.91
N LEU A 62 2.60 -4.68 -3.78
CA LEU A 62 3.74 -3.77 -3.70
C LEU A 62 4.68 -4.31 -2.63
N SER A 63 5.94 -4.52 -2.98
CA SER A 63 6.99 -5.02 -2.10
C SER A 63 8.24 -4.16 -2.25
N ILE A 64 8.78 -3.69 -1.14
CA ILE A 64 9.95 -2.84 -1.09
C ILE A 64 10.98 -3.52 -0.19
N ILE A 65 12.21 -3.62 -0.67
CA ILE A 65 13.33 -4.20 0.07
C ILE A 65 14.52 -3.26 -0.06
N THR A 66 15.13 -2.85 1.05
CA THR A 66 16.34 -2.03 1.01
C THR A 66 17.54 -2.88 0.64
N THR A 67 18.44 -2.34 -0.18
CA THR A 67 19.68 -3.02 -0.56
C THR A 67 20.81 -2.77 0.45
N LEU A 68 20.64 -1.81 1.34
CA LEU A 68 21.58 -1.52 2.42
C LEU A 68 21.16 -2.23 3.71
N SER A 69 22.15 -2.69 4.49
CA SER A 69 22.00 -3.27 5.82
C SER A 69 21.86 -2.22 6.93
N ILE A 70 22.13 -0.95 6.62
CA ILE A 70 21.88 0.15 7.55
C ILE A 70 20.38 0.49 7.55
N GLN A 71 19.88 0.91 8.70
CA GLN A 71 18.47 1.26 8.88
C GLN A 71 18.03 2.30 7.85
N GLN A 72 17.07 1.91 7.00
CA GLN A 72 16.44 2.79 6.02
C GLN A 72 14.94 2.76 6.25
N THR A 73 14.33 3.94 6.33
CA THR A 73 12.89 4.10 6.37
C THR A 73 12.32 3.98 4.97
N ILE A 74 11.30 3.16 4.83
CA ILE A 74 10.50 3.02 3.61
C ILE A 74 9.14 3.65 3.91
N GLN A 75 8.71 4.59 3.09
CA GLN A 75 7.31 5.00 3.04
C GLN A 75 6.69 4.40 1.79
N ALA A 76 5.59 3.65 1.93
CA ALA A 76 4.93 3.01 0.81
C ALA A 76 3.41 3.16 0.93
N TYR A 77 2.78 3.53 -0.18
CA TYR A 77 1.37 3.83 -0.27
C TYR A 77 0.78 3.23 -1.54
N VAL A 78 -0.44 2.70 -1.41
CA VAL A 78 -1.37 2.40 -2.49
C VAL A 78 -2.47 3.44 -2.39
N LEU A 79 -2.68 4.18 -3.47
CA LEU A 79 -3.69 5.23 -3.56
C LEU A 79 -4.82 4.77 -4.46
N LYS A 80 -6.03 5.25 -4.16
CA LYS A 80 -7.24 5.11 -4.94
C LYS A 80 -7.84 6.50 -5.11
N ASN A 81 -8.01 6.97 -6.35
CA ASN A 81 -8.47 8.33 -6.67
C ASN A 81 -7.64 9.43 -5.97
N LYS A 82 -6.33 9.20 -5.81
CA LYS A 82 -5.38 10.03 -5.05
C LYS A 82 -5.54 10.03 -3.53
N ASP A 83 -6.48 9.25 -2.99
CA ASP A 83 -6.61 9.02 -1.56
C ASP A 83 -5.81 7.78 -1.14
N VAL A 84 -5.10 7.85 -0.02
CA VAL A 84 -4.34 6.70 0.51
C VAL A 84 -5.32 5.65 1.03
N VAL A 85 -5.35 4.47 0.39
CA VAL A 85 -6.18 3.34 0.83
C VAL A 85 -5.40 2.37 1.70
N PHE A 86 -4.12 2.17 1.40
CA PHE A 86 -3.22 1.37 2.22
C PHE A 86 -1.85 2.03 2.22
N GLY A 87 -1.24 2.14 3.38
CA GLY A 87 0.13 2.59 3.49
C GLY A 87 0.62 2.56 4.92
N ASN A 88 1.94 2.57 5.07
CA ASN A 88 2.61 2.69 6.35
C ASN A 88 4.11 2.91 6.09
N MET A 89 4.81 3.14 7.19
CA MET A 89 6.25 3.21 7.24
C MET A 89 6.81 1.84 7.65
N GLY A 90 7.75 1.31 6.87
CA GLY A 90 8.47 0.08 7.18
C GLY A 90 9.97 0.31 7.32
N TYR A 91 10.65 -0.60 8.02
CA TYR A 91 12.11 -0.60 8.11
C TYR A 91 12.66 -1.79 7.33
N ASN A 92 13.59 -1.51 6.41
CA ASN A 92 14.28 -2.48 5.56
C ASN A 92 13.41 -3.32 4.59
N HIS A 93 12.17 -3.64 4.96
CA HIS A 93 11.17 -4.22 4.07
C HIS A 93 9.76 -3.67 4.33
N ALA A 94 8.95 -3.61 3.29
CA ALA A 94 7.53 -3.28 3.36
C ALA A 94 6.77 -4.02 2.26
N THR A 95 5.68 -4.69 2.60
CA THR A 95 4.83 -5.41 1.65
C THR A 95 3.38 -5.00 1.85
N ILE A 96 2.74 -4.49 0.79
CA ILE A 96 1.33 -4.09 0.78
C ILE A 96 0.61 -4.94 -0.27
N THR A 97 -0.53 -5.50 0.13
CA THR A 97 -1.43 -6.25 -0.75
C THR A 97 -2.82 -5.64 -0.67
N ASN A 98 -3.43 -5.28 -1.81
CA ASN A 98 -4.76 -4.68 -1.87
C ASN A 98 -5.63 -5.45 -2.88
N ASN A 99 -6.73 -6.02 -2.40
CA ASN A 99 -7.75 -6.63 -3.22
C ASN A 99 -8.79 -5.59 -3.62
N THR A 100 -8.71 -5.12 -4.88
CA THR A 100 -9.57 -4.04 -5.39
C THR A 100 -11.05 -4.45 -5.50
N GLN A 101 -11.36 -5.75 -5.60
CA GLN A 101 -12.74 -6.23 -5.68
C GLN A 101 -13.45 -6.28 -4.32
N LYS A 102 -12.69 -6.61 -3.26
CA LYS A 102 -13.24 -6.75 -1.90
C LYS A 102 -13.02 -5.51 -1.05
N ALA A 103 -12.29 -4.51 -1.56
CA ALA A 103 -11.82 -3.35 -0.80
C ALA A 103 -11.08 -3.74 0.50
N THR A 104 -10.42 -4.90 0.49
CA THR A 104 -9.66 -5.44 1.63
C THR A 104 -8.18 -5.49 1.28
N GLY A 105 -7.31 -5.21 2.23
CA GLY A 105 -5.88 -5.29 2.02
C GLY A 105 -5.14 -5.57 3.32
N THR A 106 -3.93 -6.08 3.18
CA THR A 106 -3.01 -6.33 4.28
C THR A 106 -1.73 -5.58 4.00
N ALA A 107 -1.07 -5.16 5.07
CA ALA A 107 0.19 -4.49 4.97
C ALA A 107 1.11 -4.99 6.08
N ASN A 108 2.29 -5.47 5.67
CA ASN A 108 3.29 -6.04 6.55
C ASN A 108 4.57 -5.22 6.43
N TYR A 109 5.13 -4.82 7.55
CA TYR A 109 6.25 -3.90 7.62
C TYR A 109 7.35 -4.49 8.47
N GLY A 110 8.59 -4.29 8.04
CA GLY A 110 9.73 -4.66 8.84
C GLY A 110 9.77 -3.86 10.13
N SER A 111 9.98 -4.57 11.23
CA SER A 111 10.15 -3.99 12.55
C SER A 111 11.61 -3.60 12.77
N TYR A 112 11.80 -2.51 13.47
CA TYR A 112 13.09 -2.11 13.98
C TYR A 112 13.51 -3.03 15.12
N GLN A 113 14.65 -3.72 14.99
CA GLN A 113 15.34 -4.36 16.10
C GLN A 113 16.54 -3.45 16.44
N PRO A 114 16.59 -2.81 17.62
CA PRO A 114 17.78 -2.10 18.03
C PRO A 114 18.95 -3.09 18.09
N LEU A 115 20.11 -2.68 17.57
CA LEU A 115 21.37 -3.34 17.89
C LEU A 115 21.60 -3.15 19.39
N SER A 116 21.27 -4.17 20.19
CA SER A 116 21.60 -4.21 21.61
C SER A 116 23.11 -4.10 21.77
N SER A 117 23.56 -2.91 22.14
CA SER A 117 24.90 -2.71 22.67
C SER A 117 24.88 -3.15 24.14
N GLY A 118 25.67 -4.17 24.48
CA GLY A 118 25.93 -4.53 25.89
C GLY A 118 25.94 -6.03 26.15
N ASN A 119 27.09 -6.53 26.58
CA ASN A 119 27.28 -7.85 27.20
C ASN A 119 26.22 -8.14 28.27
N GLY A 120 25.73 -9.37 28.31
CA GLY A 120 25.10 -9.93 29.49
C GLY A 120 23.74 -10.56 29.24
N GLU A 121 23.73 -11.88 29.36
CA GLU A 121 22.61 -12.67 29.92
C GLU A 121 21.42 -12.99 29.02
N ARG A 122 21.18 -14.30 28.92
CA ARG A 122 20.02 -14.96 28.34
C ARG A 122 18.73 -14.37 28.91
N MET A 123 17.78 -13.99 28.06
CA MET A 123 16.35 -14.21 28.33
C MET A 123 15.62 -14.51 27.01
N GLY A 124 14.90 -15.64 27.01
CA GLY A 124 13.99 -16.02 25.95
C GLY A 124 12.85 -15.00 25.83
N GLY A 125 12.56 -14.59 24.61
CA GLY A 125 11.46 -13.69 24.29
C GLY A 125 10.93 -14.04 22.91
N SER A 126 9.90 -14.88 22.89
CA SER A 126 9.09 -15.20 21.73
C SER A 126 8.68 -13.91 21.02
N SER A 127 9.32 -13.59 19.89
CA SER A 127 9.01 -12.39 19.11
C SER A 127 7.89 -12.74 18.15
N ASN A 128 6.66 -12.65 18.66
CA ASN A 128 5.46 -12.64 17.85
C ASN A 128 5.56 -11.45 16.89
N GLY A 129 5.57 -11.75 15.59
CA GLY A 129 5.64 -10.75 14.53
C GLY A 129 4.60 -9.66 14.78
N GLY A 130 5.07 -8.43 14.91
CA GLY A 130 4.26 -7.24 15.12
C GLY A 130 3.34 -7.02 13.93
N ASN A 131 2.19 -7.67 13.96
CA ASN A 131 1.07 -7.38 13.10
C ASN A 131 0.52 -6.03 13.60
N THR A 132 1.15 -4.91 13.21
CA THR A 132 0.55 -3.59 13.42
C THR A 132 -0.78 -3.61 12.68
N PRO A 133 -1.92 -3.61 13.38
CA PRO A 133 -3.21 -3.59 12.71
C PRO A 133 -3.26 -2.35 11.81
N PRO A 134 -3.79 -2.45 10.58
CA PRO A 134 -4.01 -1.27 9.77
C PRO A 134 -4.91 -0.32 10.58
N THR A 135 -4.41 0.87 10.90
CA THR A 135 -5.25 1.99 11.34
C THR A 135 -6.01 2.50 10.12
N SER A 136 -7.03 1.76 9.69
CA SER A 136 -8.10 2.25 8.83
C SER A 136 -9.42 2.08 9.56
N THR A 137 -9.60 2.83 10.64
CA THR A 137 -10.93 3.13 11.16
C THR A 137 -11.58 4.13 10.21
N VAL A 138 -12.11 3.66 9.08
CA VAL A 138 -13.22 4.36 8.44
C VAL A 138 -14.44 4.04 9.31
N CYS A 139 -14.64 4.86 10.34
CA CYS A 139 -15.86 4.84 11.13
C CYS A 139 -17.01 5.03 10.15
N GLY A 140 -17.82 3.99 9.98
CA GLY A 140 -19.00 4.04 9.14
C GLY A 140 -19.91 5.14 9.65
N VAL A 141 -20.09 6.20 8.86
CA VAL A 141 -21.29 7.02 8.97
C VAL A 141 -22.33 6.37 8.08
N LYS A 142 -23.10 5.46 8.70
CA LYS A 142 -24.44 5.09 8.24
C LYS A 142 -25.42 5.98 8.99
N ILE A 143 -26.33 6.58 8.23
CA ILE A 143 -27.77 6.91 8.47
C ILE A 143 -28.06 7.94 7.34
N ILE A 144 -28.87 7.72 6.29
CA ILE A 144 -30.19 7.10 6.09
C ILE A 144 -31.32 7.72 6.93
N HIS A 145 -31.91 8.84 6.48
CA HIS A 145 -33.29 8.95 5.97
C HIS A 145 -33.60 10.41 5.63
#